data_AF-A0AAD3REP9-F1
#
_entry.id   AF-A0AAD3REP9-F1
#
_cell.length_a   1.000
_cell.length_b   1.000
_cell.length_c   1.000
_cell.angle_alpha   90.00
_cell.angle_beta   90.00
_cell.angle_gamma   90.00
#
_symmetry.space_group_name_H-M   'P 1'
#
loop_
_entity.id
_entity.type
_entity.pdbx_description
1 polymer ?
#
loop_
_entity_poly.entity_id
_entity_poly.type
_entity_poly.pdbx_seq_one_letter_code
_entity_poly.pdbx_strand_id
1 'polypeptide(L)'
;MGYWDLPEGTDCIEKTWITTKLSTALGLVGSAYHIVAFQPDSALAALQRATNTTVTMATMGAIFGMATCLSAQAREAPDDPLNYFIGGCASGIFLGAR
;
A
#
# COMPACT_ATOMS: atom_id res chain seq x y z
N MET A 1 -1.14 7.23 16.99
CA MET A 1 -1.33 8.24 15.93
C MET A 1 -2.01 7.61 14.73
N GLY A 2 -2.98 8.29 14.16
CA GLY A 2 -3.53 8.03 12.85
C GLY A 2 -2.73 8.74 11.74
N TYR A 3 -2.98 8.35 10.49
CA TYR A 3 -2.27 8.89 9.32
C TYR A 3 -2.36 10.42 9.19
N TRP A 4 -3.51 10.97 9.55
CA TRP A 4 -3.84 12.40 9.44
C TRP A 4 -3.37 13.24 10.64
N ASP A 5 -2.85 12.60 11.69
CA ASP A 5 -2.27 13.32 12.84
C ASP A 5 -0.86 13.83 12.53
N LEU A 6 -0.22 13.29 11.50
CA LEU A 6 1.11 13.66 11.03
C LEU A 6 0.98 14.60 9.83
N PRO A 7 1.70 15.75 9.79
CA PRO A 7 1.70 16.61 8.62
C PRO A 7 2.34 15.91 7.42
N GLU A 8 1.89 16.25 6.21
CA GLU A 8 2.50 15.72 5.00
C GLU A 8 3.94 16.21 4.85
N GLY A 9 4.82 15.35 4.34
CA GLY A 9 6.24 15.62 4.25
C GLY A 9 7.03 15.45 5.57
N THR A 10 6.42 15.03 6.69
CA THR A 10 7.17 14.62 7.89
C THR A 10 6.96 13.15 8.21
N ASP A 11 7.85 12.60 9.05
CA ASP A 11 7.73 11.26 9.63
C ASP A 11 7.42 10.18 8.58
N CYS A 12 8.10 10.23 7.42
CA CYS A 12 7.78 9.40 6.26
C CYS A 12 7.74 7.90 6.58
N ILE A 13 8.61 7.44 7.48
CA ILE A 13 8.64 6.04 7.91
C ILE A 13 7.33 5.67 8.62
N GLU A 14 6.83 6.53 9.50
CA GLU A 14 5.58 6.28 10.24
C GLU A 14 4.36 6.34 9.32
N LYS A 15 4.25 7.36 8.45
CA LYS A 15 3.18 7.42 7.44
C LYS A 15 3.19 6.20 6.52
N THR A 16 4.37 5.81 6.04
CA THR A 16 4.55 4.60 5.22
C THR A 16 4.15 3.35 5.96
N TRP A 17 4.50 3.23 7.23
CA TRP A 17 4.11 2.09 8.06
C TRP A 17 2.60 2.00 8.24
N ILE A 18 1.93 3.14 8.45
CA ILE A 18 0.46 3.20 8.56
C ILE A 18 -0.21 2.78 7.24
N THR A 19 0.23 3.30 6.08
CA THR A 19 -0.34 2.94 4.77
C THR A 19 -0.06 1.49 4.40
N THR A 20 1.13 0.97 4.75
CA THR A 20 1.49 -0.45 4.58
C THR A 20 0.59 -1.36 5.39
N LYS A 21 0.34 -1.03 6.67
CA LYS A 21 -0.57 -1.78 7.55
C LYS A 21 -1.99 -1.82 6.99
N LEU A 22 -2.51 -0.66 6.60
CA LEU A 22 -3.85 -0.56 6.00
C LEU A 22 -3.95 -1.43 4.74
N SER A 23 -2.96 -1.34 3.85
CA SER A 23 -2.97 -2.08 2.59
C SER A 23 -2.77 -3.59 2.81
N THR A 24 -1.96 -3.99 3.79
CA THR A 24 -1.84 -5.39 4.23
C THR A 24 -3.18 -5.94 4.68
N ALA A 25 -3.92 -5.20 5.51
CA ALA A 25 -5.23 -5.62 5.98
C ALA A 25 -6.22 -5.79 4.82
N LEU A 26 -6.23 -4.83 3.88
CA LEU A 26 -7.04 -4.94 2.66
C LEU A 26 -6.64 -6.12 1.79
N GLY A 27 -5.34 -6.41 1.67
CA GLY A 27 -4.83 -7.57 0.94
C GLY A 27 -5.26 -8.90 1.56
N LEU A 28 -5.27 -9.01 2.89
CA LEU A 28 -5.77 -10.18 3.60
C LEU A 28 -7.28 -10.37 3.40
N VAL A 29 -8.06 -9.30 3.53
CA VAL A 29 -9.52 -9.34 3.30
C VAL A 29 -9.81 -9.75 1.85
N GLY A 30 -9.14 -9.13 0.88
CA GLY A 30 -9.29 -9.48 -0.53
C GLY A 30 -8.89 -10.93 -0.83
N SER A 31 -7.80 -11.40 -0.21
CA SER A 31 -7.36 -12.80 -0.32
C SER A 31 -8.40 -13.78 0.24
N ALA A 32 -9.02 -13.44 1.37
CA ALA A 32 -10.06 -14.27 1.98
C ALA A 32 -11.27 -14.41 1.04
N TYR A 33 -11.78 -13.29 0.50
CA TYR A 33 -12.85 -13.32 -0.50
C TYR A 33 -12.47 -14.14 -1.74
N HIS A 34 -11.25 -13.94 -2.25
CA HIS A 34 -10.77 -14.64 -3.45
C HIS A 34 -10.66 -16.16 -3.23
N ILE A 35 -10.22 -16.61 -2.05
CA ILE A 35 -10.15 -18.04 -1.71
C ILE A 35 -11.55 -18.65 -1.53
N VAL A 36 -12.48 -17.92 -0.92
CA VAL A 36 -13.87 -18.38 -0.75
C VAL A 36 -14.59 -18.50 -2.09
N ALA A 37 -14.41 -17.51 -2.98
CA ALA A 37 -15.01 -17.52 -4.32
C ALA A 37 -14.35 -18.54 -5.26
N PHE A 38 -13.04 -18.74 -5.15
CA PHE A 38 -12.25 -19.64 -6.00
C PHE A 38 -11.40 -20.56 -5.14
N GLN A 39 -12.01 -21.69 -4.74
CA GLN A 39 -11.36 -22.64 -3.84
C GLN A 39 -10.08 -23.23 -4.47
N PRO A 40 -8.95 -23.18 -3.76
CA PRO A 40 -7.69 -23.77 -4.22
C PRO A 40 -7.68 -25.28 -3.98
N ASP A 41 -6.94 -26.02 -4.81
CA ASP A 41 -6.84 -27.48 -4.73
C ASP A 41 -6.09 -27.98 -3.47
N SER A 42 -5.37 -27.08 -2.78
CA SER A 42 -4.63 -27.42 -1.56
C SER A 42 -4.44 -26.21 -0.63
N ALA A 43 -4.19 -26.50 0.65
CA ALA A 43 -3.87 -25.49 1.66
C ALA A 43 -2.59 -24.71 1.32
N LEU A 44 -1.60 -25.37 0.70
CA LEU A 44 -0.37 -24.70 0.28
C LEU A 44 -0.63 -23.69 -0.85
N ALA A 45 -1.46 -24.05 -1.83
CA ALA A 45 -1.87 -23.13 -2.89
C ALA A 45 -2.69 -21.94 -2.34
N ALA A 46 -3.54 -22.19 -1.34
CA ALA A 46 -4.26 -21.12 -0.62
C ALA A 46 -3.29 -20.14 0.04
N LEU A 47 -2.29 -20.67 0.77
CA LEU A 47 -1.29 -19.88 1.48
C LEU A 47 -0.42 -19.05 0.51
N GLN A 48 0.06 -19.67 -0.57
CA GLN A 48 0.85 -18.97 -1.59
C GLN A 48 0.06 -17.84 -2.24
N ARG A 49 -1.20 -18.09 -2.61
CA ARG A 49 -2.10 -17.09 -3.18
C ARG A 49 -2.34 -15.93 -2.22
N ALA A 50 -2.71 -16.22 -0.96
CA ALA A 50 -2.93 -15.19 0.05
C ALA A 50 -1.67 -14.37 0.33
N THR A 51 -0.50 -15.04 0.41
CA THR A 51 0.78 -14.37 0.66
C THR A 51 1.15 -13.45 -0.49
N ASN A 52 1.05 -13.92 -1.74
CA ASN A 52 1.37 -13.11 -2.91
C ASN A 52 0.49 -11.87 -3.00
N THR A 53 -0.83 -12.03 -2.86
CA THR A 53 -1.77 -10.90 -2.88
C THR A 53 -1.50 -9.93 -1.72
N THR A 54 -1.32 -10.44 -0.51
CA THR A 54 -1.09 -9.60 0.68
C THR A 54 0.21 -8.83 0.59
N VAL A 55 1.31 -9.47 0.17
CA VAL A 55 2.61 -8.82 0.00
C VAL A 55 2.54 -7.75 -1.09
N THR A 56 1.91 -8.04 -2.24
CA THR A 56 1.74 -7.04 -3.30
C THR A 56 0.96 -5.82 -2.79
N MET A 57 -0.15 -6.03 -2.08
CA MET A 57 -0.92 -4.92 -1.50
C MET A 57 -0.12 -4.15 -0.45
N ALA A 58 0.61 -4.83 0.44
CA ALA A 58 1.48 -4.21 1.42
C ALA A 58 2.54 -3.31 0.73
N THR A 59 3.19 -3.81 -0.32
CA THR A 59 4.19 -3.05 -1.07
C THR A 59 3.57 -1.86 -1.79
N MET A 60 2.36 -1.98 -2.36
CA MET A 60 1.64 -0.84 -2.93
C MET A 60 1.39 0.26 -1.89
N GLY A 61 0.97 -0.11 -0.69
CA GLY A 61 0.77 0.84 0.41
C GLY A 61 2.06 1.51 0.86
N ALA A 62 3.16 0.77 0.90
CA ALA A 62 4.49 1.29 1.23
C ALA A 62 4.98 2.29 0.18
N ILE A 63 4.88 1.94 -1.10
CA ILE A 63 5.27 2.81 -2.21
C ILE A 63 4.43 4.08 -2.21
N PHE A 64 3.12 3.97 -2.01
CA PHE A 64 2.22 5.10 -1.92
C PHE A 64 2.65 6.08 -0.81
N GLY A 65 2.88 5.56 0.40
CA GLY A 65 3.27 6.36 1.56
C GLY A 65 4.62 7.07 1.35
N MET A 66 5.62 6.33 0.88
CA MET A 66 6.95 6.88 0.61
C MET A 66 6.94 7.92 -0.51
N ALA A 67 6.31 7.61 -1.64
CA ALA A 67 6.28 8.52 -2.79
C ALA A 67 5.50 9.80 -2.48
N THR A 68 4.37 9.71 -1.76
CA THR A 68 3.62 10.88 -1.31
C THR A 68 4.46 11.74 -0.36
N CYS A 69 5.08 11.14 0.66
CA CYS A 69 5.87 11.88 1.64
C CYS A 69 7.14 12.51 1.04
N LEU A 70 7.88 11.77 0.21
CA LEU A 70 9.08 12.28 -0.44
C LEU A 70 8.78 13.36 -1.47
N SER A 71 7.67 13.24 -2.23
CA SER A 71 7.28 14.30 -3.16
C SER A 71 6.83 15.57 -2.43
N ALA A 72 6.12 15.43 -1.30
CA ALA A 72 5.79 16.56 -0.43
C ALA A 72 7.05 17.27 0.10
N GLN A 73 8.06 16.52 0.56
CA GLN A 73 9.35 17.09 0.99
C GLN A 73 10.11 17.76 -0.15
N ALA A 74 10.29 17.06 -1.27
CA ALA A 74 11.12 17.53 -2.38
C ALA A 74 10.55 18.75 -3.10
N ARG A 75 9.22 18.94 -3.04
CA ARG A 75 8.51 20.06 -3.68
C ARG A 75 8.22 21.21 -2.73
N GLU A 76 8.54 21.06 -1.45
CA GLU A 76 8.21 22.02 -0.37
C GLU A 76 6.72 22.43 -0.40
N ALA A 77 5.86 21.52 -0.83
CA ALA A 77 4.43 21.76 -1.07
C ALA A 77 3.60 20.66 -0.41
N PRO A 78 3.56 20.59 0.94
CA PRO A 78 3.00 19.45 1.67
C PRO A 78 1.49 19.26 1.45
N ASP A 79 0.74 20.36 1.32
CA ASP A 79 -0.72 20.32 1.16
C ASP A 79 -1.18 20.14 -0.30
N ASP A 80 -0.25 19.96 -1.24
CA ASP A 80 -0.57 19.82 -2.66
C ASP A 80 -1.07 18.39 -2.99
N PRO A 81 -2.32 18.22 -3.48
CA PRO A 81 -2.86 16.92 -3.88
C PRO A 81 -2.04 16.18 -4.94
N LEU A 82 -1.20 16.89 -5.70
CA LEU A 82 -0.32 16.26 -6.68
C LEU A 82 0.67 15.27 -6.04
N ASN A 83 1.02 15.42 -4.76
CA ASN A 83 1.85 14.44 -4.04
C ASN A 83 1.17 13.07 -3.92
N TYR A 84 -0.13 13.06 -3.60
CA TYR A 84 -0.92 11.83 -3.56
C TYR A 84 -1.12 11.22 -4.95
N PHE A 85 -1.27 12.06 -5.98
CA PHE A 85 -1.33 11.59 -7.36
C PHE A 85 -0.02 10.88 -7.76
N ILE A 86 1.14 11.45 -7.41
CA ILE A 86 2.45 10.81 -7.62
C ILE A 86 2.51 9.48 -6.87
N GLY A 87 2.09 9.46 -5.60
CA GLY A 87 2.03 8.24 -4.80
C GLY A 87 1.17 7.15 -5.42
N GLY A 88 -0.05 7.50 -5.86
CA GLY A 88 -0.96 6.58 -6.53
C GLY A 88 -0.41 6.06 -7.85
N CYS A 89 0.18 6.93 -8.67
CA CYS A 89 0.81 6.56 -9.93
C CYS A 89 2.00 5.60 -9.71
N ALA A 90 2.85 5.88 -8.74
CA ALA A 90 3.98 5.01 -8.39
C ALA A 90 3.52 3.62 -7.96
N SER A 91 2.48 3.53 -7.12
CA SER A 91 1.89 2.24 -6.73
C SER A 91 1.23 1.52 -7.91
N GLY A 92 0.61 2.25 -8.84
CA GLY A 92 0.05 1.70 -10.07
C GLY A 92 1.11 1.11 -11.00
N ILE A 93 2.25 1.81 -11.18
CA ILE A 93 3.40 1.31 -11.93
C ILE A 93 3.94 0.03 -11.28
N PHE A 94 4.09 0.01 -9.96
CA PHE A 94 4.51 -1.19 -9.24
C PHE A 94 3.54 -2.35 -9.43
N LEU A 95 2.24 -2.10 -9.33
CA LEU A 95 1.23 -3.14 -9.54
C LEU A 95 1.31 -3.70 -10.96
N GLY A 96 1.51 -2.85 -11.98
CA GLY A 96 1.69 -3.30 -13.36
C GLY A 96 3.00 -4.07 -13.62
N ALA A 97 3.99 -3.93 -12.74
CA ALA A 97 5.25 -4.68 -12.80
C ALA A 97 5.20 -6.02 -12.06
N ARG A 98 4.15 -6.28 -11.28
CA ARG A 98 3.92 -7.53 -10.53
C ARG A 98 3.04 -8.50 -11.31
#